data_AF-A0A0C2GXP8-F1
#
_entry.id   AF-A0A0C2GXP8-F1
#
_cell.length_a   1.000
_cell.length_b   1.000
_cell.length_c   1.000
_cell.angle_alpha   90.00
_cell.angle_beta   90.00
_cell.angle_gamma   90.00
#
_symmetry.space_group_name_H-M   'P 1'
#
loop_
_entity.id
_entity.type
_entity.pdbx_description
1 polymer ?
#
loop_
_entity_poly.entity_id
_entity_poly.type
_entity_poly.pdbx_seq_one_letter_code
_entity_poly.pdbx_strand_id
1 'polypeptide(L)'
;IMSALKSIYAHNVKEFACGEMGPVNGIFEDGSVDISSIQSEEVWTGIAYSLASFMIAKGKRSEGFDTARGMFEKCWNRLGLQYQTPEAIYEEKYYRAIGYMRPLAVWAIQHALDLRAK
;
A
#
# COMPACT_ATOMS: atom_id res chain seq x y z
N ILE A 1 -9.33 12.85 -10.27
CA ILE A 1 -8.21 12.34 -9.44
C ILE A 1 -8.57 12.19 -7.96
N MET A 2 -9.14 13.21 -7.29
CA MET A 2 -9.50 13.11 -5.87
C MET A 2 -10.57 12.05 -5.58
N SER A 3 -11.57 11.93 -6.45
CA SER A 3 -12.58 10.87 -6.40
C SER A 3 -11.95 9.47 -6.49
N ALA A 4 -11.04 9.28 -7.45
CA ALA A 4 -10.31 8.02 -7.61
C ALA A 4 -9.47 7.68 -6.36
N LEU A 5 -8.71 8.62 -5.80
CA LEU A 5 -7.94 8.38 -4.57
C LEU A 5 -8.83 8.06 -3.36
N LYS A 6 -10.01 8.67 -3.29
CA LYS A 6 -11.00 8.36 -2.24
C LYS A 6 -11.55 6.94 -2.41
N SER A 7 -11.86 6.54 -3.63
CA SER A 7 -12.32 5.18 -3.96
C SER A 7 -11.24 4.13 -3.65
N ILE A 8 -10.01 4.34 -4.13
CA ILE A 8 -8.88 3.43 -3.84
C ILE A 8 -8.64 3.30 -2.34
N TYR A 9 -8.68 4.41 -1.58
CA TYR A 9 -8.52 4.33 -0.14
C TYR A 9 -9.67 3.57 0.53
N ALA A 10 -10.92 3.84 0.15
CA ALA A 10 -12.09 3.17 0.72
C ALA A 10 -12.05 1.65 0.46
N HIS A 11 -11.83 1.24 -0.79
CA HIS A 11 -11.90 -0.16 -1.18
C HIS A 11 -10.56 -0.87 -0.97
N ASN A 12 -9.54 -0.53 -1.78
CA ASN A 12 -8.28 -1.27 -1.80
C ASN A 12 -7.54 -1.22 -0.47
N VAL A 13 -7.73 -0.17 0.35
CA VAL A 13 -7.08 -0.04 1.66
C VAL A 13 -8.02 -0.44 2.79
N LYS A 14 -9.17 0.23 3.00
CA LYS A 14 -9.96 0.02 4.22
C LYS A 14 -10.75 -1.28 4.24
N GLU A 15 -11.30 -1.70 3.11
CA GLU A 15 -12.07 -2.95 3.02
C GLU A 15 -11.16 -4.18 2.98
N PHE A 16 -9.94 -4.06 2.43
CA PHE A 16 -8.97 -5.13 2.42
C PHE A 16 -8.25 -5.31 3.76
N ALA A 17 -8.28 -6.53 4.32
CA ALA A 17 -7.57 -6.90 5.55
C ALA A 17 -7.73 -5.87 6.70
N CYS A 18 -8.95 -5.33 6.86
CA CYS A 18 -9.30 -4.29 7.84
C CYS A 18 -8.44 -3.01 7.77
N GLY A 19 -7.80 -2.72 6.64
CA GLY A 19 -6.87 -1.59 6.49
C GLY A 19 -5.57 -1.73 7.27
N GLU A 20 -5.12 -2.97 7.50
CA GLU A 20 -3.89 -3.24 8.24
C GLU A 20 -2.74 -3.75 7.38
N MET A 21 -2.91 -3.83 6.05
CA MET A 21 -1.93 -4.44 5.16
C MET A 21 -1.47 -3.57 3.99
N GLY A 22 -2.13 -2.44 3.72
CA GLY A 22 -1.88 -1.62 2.54
C GLY A 22 -2.89 -1.90 1.42
N PRO A 23 -2.70 -1.30 0.24
CA PRO A 23 -3.65 -1.38 -0.87
C PRO A 23 -3.51 -2.69 -1.65
N VAL A 24 -4.52 -3.56 -1.63
CA VAL A 24 -4.59 -4.69 -2.56
C VAL A 24 -4.69 -4.18 -3.99
N ASN A 25 -4.05 -4.86 -4.95
CA ASN A 25 -3.96 -4.39 -6.32
C ASN A 25 -5.34 -4.36 -7.02
N GLY A 26 -6.18 -5.37 -6.78
CA GLY A 26 -7.51 -5.48 -7.37
C GLY A 26 -8.59 -5.78 -6.34
N ILE A 27 -9.67 -5.01 -6.38
CA ILE A 27 -10.87 -5.21 -5.56
C ILE A 27 -12.10 -4.79 -6.39
N PHE A 28 -13.19 -5.52 -6.27
CA PHE A 28 -14.46 -5.20 -6.90
C PHE A 28 -15.27 -4.20 -6.06
N GLU A 29 -16.29 -3.60 -6.66
CA GLU A 29 -17.16 -2.62 -5.97
C GLU A 29 -17.94 -3.22 -4.79
N ASP A 30 -18.10 -4.54 -4.76
CA ASP A 30 -18.72 -5.28 -3.64
C ASP A 30 -17.75 -5.60 -2.50
N GLY A 31 -16.48 -5.17 -2.60
CA GLY A 31 -15.43 -5.38 -1.62
C GLY A 31 -14.71 -6.73 -1.74
N SER A 32 -15.08 -7.59 -2.68
CA SER A 32 -14.37 -8.84 -2.92
C SER A 32 -13.03 -8.60 -3.64
N VAL A 33 -11.97 -9.29 -3.22
CA VAL A 33 -10.65 -9.21 -3.87
C VAL A 33 -10.73 -9.82 -5.27
N ASP A 34 -10.09 -9.17 -6.25
CA ASP A 34 -10.00 -9.70 -7.60
C ASP A 34 -9.03 -10.89 -7.66
N ILE A 35 -9.57 -12.08 -7.94
CA ILE A 35 -8.83 -13.34 -8.06
C ILE A 35 -8.59 -13.77 -9.51
N SER A 36 -8.79 -12.86 -10.48
CA SER A 36 -8.55 -13.15 -11.90
C SER A 36 -7.07 -13.34 -12.25
N SER A 37 -6.18 -12.86 -11.39
CA SER A 37 -4.73 -13.01 -11.50
C SER A 37 -4.10 -13.04 -10.12
N ILE A 38 -3.03 -13.83 -9.99
CA ILE A 38 -2.18 -13.87 -8.80
C ILE A 38 -1.74 -12.45 -8.38
N GLN A 39 -1.55 -11.55 -9.35
CA GLN A 39 -1.11 -10.18 -9.07
C GLN A 39 -2.24 -9.29 -8.54
N SER A 40 -3.49 -9.56 -8.88
CA SER A 40 -4.64 -8.79 -8.39
C SER A 40 -4.86 -8.99 -6.90
N GLU A 41 -4.56 -10.19 -6.40
CA GLU A 41 -4.67 -10.58 -4.98
C GLU A 41 -3.56 -10.02 -4.09
N GLU A 42 -2.49 -9.49 -4.69
CA GLU A 42 -1.31 -9.03 -3.98
C GLU A 42 -1.43 -7.58 -3.51
N VAL A 43 -0.76 -7.26 -2.41
CA VAL A 43 -0.33 -5.89 -2.09
C VAL A 43 1.11 -5.72 -2.53
N TRP A 44 1.37 -4.78 -3.45
CA TRP A 44 2.74 -4.45 -3.86
C TRP A 44 3.32 -3.34 -3.00
N THR A 45 4.40 -3.65 -2.27
CA THR A 45 4.98 -2.74 -1.27
C THR A 45 5.38 -1.39 -1.88
N GLY A 46 6.03 -1.40 -3.05
CA GLY A 46 6.43 -0.15 -3.71
C GLY A 46 5.25 0.68 -4.23
N ILE A 47 4.17 0.02 -4.66
CA ILE A 47 2.94 0.71 -5.08
C ILE A 47 2.25 1.32 -3.88
N ALA A 48 2.19 0.62 -2.74
CA ALA A 48 1.64 1.14 -1.51
C ALA A 48 2.33 2.46 -1.09
N TYR A 49 3.66 2.50 -1.09
CA TYR A 49 4.39 3.72 -0.75
C TYR A 49 4.26 4.83 -1.80
N SER A 50 4.25 4.46 -3.08
CA SER A 50 4.04 5.43 -4.17
C SER A 50 2.64 6.06 -4.09
N LEU A 51 1.61 5.25 -3.86
CA LEU A 51 0.24 5.70 -3.67
C LEU A 51 0.11 6.57 -2.44
N ALA A 52 0.71 6.18 -1.31
CA ALA A 52 0.77 6.97 -0.10
C ALA A 52 1.40 8.36 -0.34
N SER A 53 2.54 8.42 -1.04
CA SER A 53 3.17 9.69 -1.40
C SER A 53 2.27 10.55 -2.28
N PHE A 54 1.55 9.93 -3.21
CA PHE A 54 0.66 10.65 -4.12
C PHE A 54 -0.56 11.19 -3.39
N MET A 55 -1.14 10.41 -2.46
CA MET A 55 -2.18 10.89 -1.55
C MET A 55 -1.70 12.11 -0.75
N ILE A 56 -0.51 12.04 -0.14
CA ILE A 56 0.07 13.14 0.62
C ILE A 56 0.27 14.39 -0.26
N ALA A 57 0.83 14.22 -1.46
CA ALA A 57 1.03 15.31 -2.42
C ALA A 57 -0.29 15.97 -2.84
N LYS A 58 -1.40 15.23 -2.83
CA LYS A 58 -2.76 15.74 -3.08
C LYS A 58 -3.50 16.22 -1.82
N GLY A 59 -2.80 16.40 -0.70
CA GLY A 59 -3.35 16.93 0.55
C GLY A 59 -4.08 15.89 1.41
N LYS A 60 -4.07 14.61 1.01
CA LYS A 60 -4.70 13.49 1.72
C LYS A 60 -3.71 12.86 2.71
N ARG A 61 -3.17 13.70 3.61
CA ARG A 61 -2.04 13.32 4.48
C ARG A 61 -2.37 12.11 5.37
N SER A 62 -3.54 12.14 6.02
CA SER A 62 -3.98 11.05 6.90
C SER A 62 -4.13 9.75 6.12
N GLU A 63 -4.83 9.78 4.98
CA GLU A 63 -5.04 8.58 4.16
C GLU A 63 -3.73 8.02 3.58
N GLY A 64 -2.80 8.89 3.19
CA GLY A 64 -1.50 8.47 2.70
C GLY A 64 -0.67 7.77 3.78
N PHE A 65 -0.62 8.31 5.00
CA PHE A 65 0.06 7.63 6.10
C PHE A 65 -0.65 6.35 6.53
N ASP A 66 -1.99 6.30 6.56
CA ASP A 66 -2.73 5.06 6.88
C ASP A 66 -2.45 3.96 5.83
N THR A 67 -2.41 4.33 4.55
CA THR A 67 -2.05 3.42 3.45
C THR A 67 -0.62 2.86 3.61
N ALA A 68 0.36 3.71 3.93
CA ALA A 68 1.74 3.28 4.16
C ALA A 68 1.92 2.46 5.45
N ARG A 69 1.15 2.79 6.50
CA ARG A 69 1.18 2.11 7.81
C ARG A 69 0.88 0.62 7.66
N GLY A 70 -0.10 0.24 6.84
CA GLY A 70 -0.42 -1.18 6.62
C GLY A 70 0.78 -2.00 6.15
N MET A 71 1.60 -1.46 5.24
CA MET A 71 2.83 -2.13 4.81
C MET A 71 3.85 -2.25 5.93
N PHE A 72 4.05 -1.17 6.70
CA PHE A 72 4.96 -1.20 7.84
C PHE A 72 4.52 -2.25 8.88
N GLU A 73 3.24 -2.25 9.26
CA GLU A 73 2.70 -3.21 10.23
C GLU A 73 2.85 -4.66 9.75
N LYS A 74 2.46 -4.96 8.51
CA LYS A 74 2.55 -6.33 7.98
C LYS A 74 4.01 -6.77 7.79
N CYS A 75 4.84 -5.99 7.10
CA CYS A 75 6.25 -6.35 6.85
C CYS A 75 7.07 -6.42 8.15
N TRP A 76 6.98 -5.36 8.96
CA TRP A 76 7.91 -5.15 10.07
C TRP A 76 7.41 -5.79 11.36
N ASN A 77 6.13 -5.64 11.71
CA ASN A 77 5.66 -6.10 13.02
C ASN A 77 5.12 -7.54 13.00
N ARG A 78 4.59 -8.01 11.85
CA ARG A 78 3.90 -9.31 11.77
C ARG A 78 4.70 -10.41 11.07
N LEU A 79 5.36 -10.09 9.95
CA LEU A 79 6.04 -11.11 9.13
C LEU A 79 7.55 -11.22 9.36
N GLY A 80 8.18 -10.27 10.07
CA GLY A 80 9.63 -10.32 10.32
C GLY A 80 10.47 -10.13 9.06
N LEU A 81 9.97 -9.36 8.09
CA LEU A 81 10.64 -9.12 6.80
C LEU A 81 11.50 -7.84 6.84
N GLN A 82 11.95 -7.42 8.03
CA GLN A 82 12.86 -6.30 8.17
C GLN A 82 14.15 -6.59 7.40
N TYR A 83 14.67 -5.58 6.68
CA TYR A 83 15.88 -5.69 5.83
C TYR A 83 15.77 -6.66 4.63
N GLN A 84 14.58 -7.21 4.37
CA GLN A 84 14.31 -8.11 3.26
C GLN A 84 12.91 -7.87 2.66
N THR A 85 12.45 -6.62 2.73
CA THR A 85 11.11 -6.21 2.31
C THR A 85 10.76 -6.75 0.92
N PRO A 86 9.63 -7.45 0.75
CA PRO A 86 9.31 -8.11 -0.49
C PRO A 86 8.68 -7.18 -1.52
N GLU A 87 8.61 -7.64 -2.76
CA GLU A 87 7.78 -7.06 -3.81
C GLU A 87 6.30 -7.07 -3.39
N ALA A 88 5.81 -8.24 -3.01
CA ALA A 88 4.39 -8.49 -2.80
C ALA A 88 4.12 -9.31 -1.53
N ILE A 89 2.96 -9.04 -0.92
CA ILE A 89 2.42 -9.75 0.23
C ILE A 89 0.96 -10.08 -0.07
N TYR A 90 0.52 -11.27 0.35
CA TYR A 90 -0.88 -11.71 0.27
C TYR A 90 -1.57 -11.50 1.62
N GLU A 91 -2.90 -11.48 1.65
CA GLU A 91 -3.65 -11.41 2.93
C GLU A 91 -3.20 -12.52 3.89
N GLU A 92 -3.11 -13.74 3.37
CA GLU A 92 -2.56 -14.92 4.04
C GLU A 92 -1.04 -14.83 4.27
N LYS A 93 -0.42 -15.84 4.89
CA LYS A 93 1.01 -15.81 5.28
C LYS A 93 1.97 -16.12 4.11
N TYR A 94 1.76 -15.50 2.95
CA TYR A 94 2.63 -15.63 1.78
C TYR A 94 3.22 -14.28 1.34
N TYR A 95 4.41 -14.33 0.76
CA TYR A 95 5.11 -13.19 0.19
C TYR A 95 5.93 -13.62 -1.03
N ARG A 96 6.22 -12.68 -1.93
CA ARG A 96 6.96 -12.95 -3.16
C ARG A 96 8.13 -11.97 -3.32
N ALA A 97 9.29 -12.53 -3.71
CA ALA A 97 10.52 -11.81 -4.02
C ALA A 97 11.00 -10.88 -2.88
N ILE A 98 11.59 -11.46 -1.83
CA ILE A 98 12.21 -10.73 -0.72
C ILE A 98 13.44 -9.93 -1.17
N GLY A 99 13.78 -8.87 -0.43
CA GLY A 99 14.93 -8.01 -0.74
C GLY A 99 14.76 -7.22 -2.03
N TYR A 100 13.55 -6.75 -2.30
CA TYR A 100 13.19 -6.17 -3.59
C TYR A 100 13.48 -4.67 -3.67
N MET A 101 13.62 -4.16 -4.90
CA MET A 101 13.94 -2.74 -5.15
C MET A 101 12.75 -1.81 -4.92
N ARG A 102 11.54 -2.19 -5.37
CA ARG A 102 10.35 -1.31 -5.37
C ARG A 102 9.97 -0.70 -4.01
N PRO A 103 10.12 -1.37 -2.85
CA PRO A 103 9.92 -0.77 -1.53
C PRO A 103 10.69 0.53 -1.26
N LEU A 104 11.80 0.80 -1.97
CA LEU A 104 12.54 2.06 -1.85
C LEU A 104 11.70 3.29 -2.23
N ALA A 105 10.55 3.11 -2.88
CA ALA A 105 9.55 4.14 -3.12
C ALA A 105 9.04 4.84 -1.84
N VAL A 106 9.29 4.30 -0.64
CA VAL A 106 9.01 4.99 0.64
C VAL A 106 9.60 6.40 0.70
N TRP A 107 10.75 6.65 0.05
CA TRP A 107 11.36 7.98 0.00
C TRP A 107 10.56 9.02 -0.78
N ALA A 108 9.65 8.59 -1.67
CA ALA A 108 8.73 9.51 -2.34
C ALA A 108 7.76 10.18 -1.35
N ILE A 109 7.49 9.54 -0.20
CA ILE A 109 6.70 10.16 0.88
C ILE A 109 7.41 11.41 1.41
N GLN A 110 8.73 11.34 1.66
CA GLN A 110 9.49 12.49 2.11
C GLN A 110 9.41 13.63 1.09
N HIS A 111 9.61 13.33 -0.19
CA HIS A 111 9.46 14.32 -1.26
C HIS A 111 8.07 14.97 -1.27
N ALA A 112 7.01 14.17 -1.12
CA ALA A 112 5.64 14.68 -1.05
C ALA A 112 5.39 15.57 0.19
N LEU A 113 6.02 15.28 1.33
CA LEU A 113 5.97 16.12 2.52
C LEU A 113 6.64 17.47 2.29
N ASP A 114 7.82 17.47 1.67
CA ASP A 114 8.59 18.69 1.38
C ASP A 114 7.85 19.61 0.39
N LEU A 115 7.17 19.01 -0.61
CA LEU A 115 6.32 19.76 -1.54
C LEU A 115 5.13 20.45 -0.85
N ARG A 116 4.65 19.91 0.28
CA ARG A 116 3.49 20.41 1.03
C ARG A 116 3.86 21.35 2.17
N ALA A 117 5.14 21.43 2.52
CA ALA A 117 5.66 22.34 3.56
C ALA A 117 5.97 23.75 3.03
N LYS A 118 5.97 23.93 1.70
CA LYS A 118 6.09 25.22 1.00
C LYS A 118 4.70 25.82 0.78
#